data_AF-A0A1D6DZ18-F1
#
_entry.id   AF-A0A1D6DZ18-F1
#
_cell.length_a   1.000
_cell.length_b   1.000
_cell.length_c   1.000
_cell.angle_alpha   90.00
_cell.angle_beta   90.00
_cell.angle_gamma   90.00
#
_symmetry.space_group_name_H-M   'P 1'
#
loop_
_entity.id
_entity.type
_entity.pdbx_description
1 polymer ?
#
loop_
_entity_poly.entity_id
_entity_poly.type
_entity_poly.pdbx_seq_one_letter_code
_entity_poly.pdbx_strand_id
1 'polypeptide(L)'
;MHLFFSGRKISSCTMKTGHPEIVSQLVDLIGITSIMEVLIRLIGADETMYSSYADSMQWLDDIQVLEMIVDKFSTSDSPEVHANAAEILCAVTRYAPPALAAKISSPSFVGRLFQHAFEDSRPKSVLVHSLSVCISLLDPKRLVSASYQAFRSQLSHGTLVTASPETVNGMLDSLGDLLKLLDVSSAENVLPTTYGSLQPPLGKHRLKIVEFISVLLSIGSAAAETRLIQLGAIKHAIDLFFE
;
A
#
# COMPACT_ATOMS: atom_id res chain seq x y z
N MET A 1 0.47 27.54 -24.06
CA MET A 1 0.55 26.51 -22.99
C MET A 1 -0.01 27.05 -21.67
N HIS A 2 -1.23 27.63 -21.67
CA HIS A 2 -1.87 28.16 -20.44
C HIS A 2 -3.41 28.24 -20.49
N LEU A 3 -4.05 27.55 -21.45
CA LEU A 3 -5.51 27.64 -21.67
C LEU A 3 -6.24 26.29 -21.66
N PHE A 4 -5.56 25.16 -21.42
CA PHE A 4 -6.18 23.83 -21.49
C PHE A 4 -6.77 23.30 -20.16
N PHE A 5 -6.73 24.08 -19.08
CA PHE A 5 -7.08 23.57 -17.75
C PHE A 5 -8.35 24.14 -17.12
N SER A 6 -9.17 24.89 -17.87
CA SER A 6 -10.49 25.32 -17.41
C SER A 6 -11.58 24.24 -17.58
N GLY A 7 -11.34 23.20 -18.40
CA GLY A 7 -12.28 22.10 -18.65
C GLY A 7 -12.21 20.89 -17.71
N ARG A 8 -11.42 20.95 -16.62
CA ARG A 8 -11.12 19.78 -15.76
C ARG A 8 -12.33 19.22 -14.99
N LYS A 9 -13.33 20.05 -14.67
CA LYS A 9 -14.48 19.61 -13.85
C LYS A 9 -15.55 18.87 -14.66
N ILE A 10 -15.83 19.33 -15.89
CA ILE A 10 -16.89 18.74 -16.74
C ILE A 10 -16.49 17.34 -17.23
N SER A 11 -15.19 17.15 -17.55
CA SER A 11 -14.66 15.86 -18.03
C SER A 11 -14.65 14.78 -16.95
N SER A 12 -14.42 15.14 -15.68
CA SER A 12 -14.46 14.18 -14.56
C SER A 12 -15.89 13.67 -14.30
N CYS A 13 -16.90 14.56 -14.35
CA CYS A 13 -18.30 14.16 -14.18
C CYS A 13 -18.83 13.29 -15.33
N THR A 14 -18.41 13.53 -16.59
CA THR A 14 -18.82 12.69 -17.74
C THR A 14 -18.14 11.31 -17.74
N MET A 15 -16.88 11.24 -17.28
CA MET A 15 -16.18 9.97 -17.05
C MET A 15 -16.86 9.10 -15.99
N LYS A 16 -17.38 9.72 -14.91
CA LYS A 16 -18.04 9.03 -13.78
C LYS A 16 -19.41 8.43 -14.10
N THR A 17 -20.14 8.96 -15.10
CA THR A 17 -21.54 8.58 -15.36
C THR A 17 -21.79 7.90 -16.71
N GLY A 18 -20.79 7.82 -17.60
CA GLY A 18 -20.97 7.28 -18.95
C GLY A 18 -20.16 6.04 -19.34
N HIS A 19 -19.03 5.75 -18.67
CA HIS A 19 -18.05 4.76 -19.18
C HIS A 19 -17.23 4.06 -18.07
N PRO A 20 -17.83 3.12 -17.31
CA PRO A 20 -17.10 2.35 -16.28
C PRO A 20 -15.92 1.56 -16.84
N GLU A 21 -15.96 1.18 -18.12
CA GLU A 21 -14.89 0.44 -18.80
C GLU A 21 -13.58 1.22 -18.85
N ILE A 22 -13.64 2.56 -18.88
CA ILE A 22 -12.42 3.36 -18.96
C ILE A 22 -11.65 3.30 -17.65
N VAL A 23 -12.32 3.21 -16.51
CA VAL A 23 -11.64 3.09 -15.21
C VAL A 23 -10.94 1.74 -15.11
N SER A 24 -11.58 0.67 -15.57
CA SER A 24 -10.94 -0.65 -15.69
C SER A 24 -9.72 -0.60 -16.62
N GLN A 25 -9.82 0.02 -17.79
CA GLN A 25 -8.68 0.21 -18.70
C GLN A 25 -7.55 1.04 -18.08
N LEU A 26 -7.87 2.07 -17.29
CA LEU A 26 -6.85 2.84 -16.57
C LEU A 26 -6.15 1.97 -15.54
N VAL A 27 -6.87 1.09 -14.83
CA VAL A 27 -6.28 0.15 -13.88
C VAL A 27 -5.38 -0.87 -14.61
N ASP A 28 -5.75 -1.32 -15.79
CA ASP A 28 -4.89 -2.21 -16.59
C ASP A 28 -3.60 -1.56 -17.06
N LEU A 29 -3.59 -0.23 -17.18
CA LEU A 29 -2.43 0.55 -17.62
C LEU A 29 -1.67 1.21 -16.46
N ILE A 30 -1.89 0.80 -15.20
CA ILE A 30 -1.20 1.42 -14.05
C ILE A 30 0.31 1.28 -14.07
N GLY A 31 0.89 0.41 -14.91
CA GLY A 31 2.33 0.35 -15.14
C GLY A 31 2.92 1.67 -15.66
N ILE A 32 2.09 2.55 -16.25
CA ILE A 32 2.50 3.90 -16.67
C ILE A 32 2.26 4.88 -15.51
N THR A 33 3.33 5.48 -14.97
CA THR A 33 3.25 6.40 -13.81
C THR A 33 2.24 7.52 -14.00
N SER A 34 2.16 8.12 -15.19
CA SER A 34 1.18 9.19 -15.47
C SER A 34 -0.28 8.71 -15.32
N ILE A 35 -0.57 7.44 -15.63
CA ILE A 35 -1.90 6.84 -15.48
C ILE A 35 -2.19 6.55 -14.01
N MET A 36 -1.22 6.01 -13.28
CA MET A 36 -1.31 5.88 -11.81
C MET A 36 -1.64 7.22 -11.16
N GLU A 37 -0.96 8.31 -11.54
CA GLU A 37 -1.27 9.62 -10.94
C GLU A 37 -2.66 10.15 -11.34
N VAL A 38 -3.16 9.84 -12.54
CA VAL A 38 -4.53 10.18 -12.95
C VAL A 38 -5.53 9.43 -12.07
N LEU A 39 -5.31 8.13 -11.80
CA LEU A 39 -6.15 7.34 -10.91
C LEU A 39 -6.15 7.88 -9.48
N ILE A 40 -4.98 8.26 -8.93
CA ILE A 40 -4.91 8.87 -7.60
C ILE A 40 -5.75 10.15 -7.55
N ARG A 41 -5.64 11.02 -8.56
CA ARG A 41 -6.44 12.26 -8.63
C ARG A 41 -7.93 11.97 -8.82
N LEU A 42 -8.29 10.92 -9.55
CA LEU A 42 -9.69 10.54 -9.77
C LEU A 42 -10.34 10.01 -8.48
N ILE A 43 -9.64 9.15 -7.74
CA ILE A 43 -10.13 8.54 -6.49
C ILE A 43 -10.11 9.55 -5.35
N GLY A 44 -9.08 10.41 -5.28
CA GLY A 44 -8.92 11.44 -4.25
C GLY A 44 -9.62 12.77 -4.55
N ALA A 45 -10.33 12.89 -5.68
CA ALA A 45 -11.07 14.11 -6.01
C ALA A 45 -12.26 14.29 -5.04
N ASP A 46 -12.04 15.12 -4.03
CA ASP A 46 -13.09 15.59 -3.13
C ASP A 46 -14.11 16.47 -3.88
N GLU A 47 -15.39 16.14 -3.74
CA GLU A 47 -16.50 16.97 -4.21
C GLU A 47 -16.95 17.92 -3.10
N THR A 48 -16.04 18.73 -2.57
CA THR A 48 -16.42 19.92 -1.82
C THR A 48 -16.89 20.99 -2.80
N MET A 49 -18.15 20.84 -3.26
CA MET A 49 -19.14 21.88 -3.52
C MET A 49 -20.20 21.39 -4.54
N TYR A 50 -21.39 21.05 -4.03
CA TYR A 50 -22.70 21.01 -4.73
C TYR A 50 -23.28 19.71 -5.32
N SER A 51 -22.70 18.52 -5.10
CA SER A 51 -23.36 17.23 -5.45
C SER A 51 -23.50 16.32 -4.24
N SER A 52 -24.61 15.58 -4.19
CA SER A 52 -24.90 14.55 -3.19
C SER A 52 -23.71 13.60 -3.07
N TYR A 53 -22.97 13.70 -1.96
CA TYR A 53 -21.81 12.84 -1.63
C TYR A 53 -22.13 11.34 -1.73
N ALA A 54 -23.40 10.97 -1.60
CA ALA A 54 -23.87 9.58 -1.70
C ALA A 54 -23.83 9.02 -3.13
N ASP A 55 -24.14 9.83 -4.15
CA ASP A 55 -24.20 9.34 -5.55
C ASP A 55 -22.80 9.32 -6.21
N SER A 56 -21.90 10.21 -5.78
CA SER A 56 -20.58 10.39 -6.39
C SER A 56 -19.54 9.33 -6.02
N MET A 57 -19.84 8.42 -5.09
CA MET A 57 -18.92 7.37 -4.61
C MET A 57 -19.46 5.96 -4.82
N GLN A 58 -20.78 5.81 -5.03
CA GLN A 58 -21.41 4.51 -5.32
C GLN A 58 -20.77 3.82 -6.54
N TRP A 59 -20.40 4.61 -7.56
CA TRP A 59 -19.77 4.07 -8.77
C TRP A 59 -18.40 3.39 -8.51
N LEU A 60 -17.61 3.85 -7.53
CA LEU A 60 -16.31 3.24 -7.19
C LEU A 60 -16.50 1.87 -6.54
N ASP A 61 -17.56 1.73 -5.75
CA ASP A 61 -17.97 0.46 -5.16
C ASP A 61 -18.59 -0.46 -6.21
N ASP A 62 -19.42 0.07 -7.12
CA ASP A 62 -20.03 -0.70 -8.21
C ASP A 62 -18.98 -1.25 -9.19
N ILE A 63 -17.94 -0.48 -9.50
CA ILE A 63 -16.82 -0.91 -10.37
C ILE A 63 -15.78 -1.74 -9.60
N GLN A 64 -15.84 -1.79 -8.27
CA GLN A 64 -14.88 -2.51 -7.42
C GLN A 64 -13.42 -2.10 -7.70
N VAL A 65 -13.17 -0.81 -7.91
CA VAL A 65 -11.85 -0.30 -8.33
C VAL A 65 -10.74 -0.70 -7.37
N LEU A 66 -11.00 -0.67 -6.06
CA LEU A 66 -10.01 -1.07 -5.06
C LEU A 66 -9.67 -2.56 -5.15
N GLU A 67 -10.65 -3.41 -5.48
CA GLU A 67 -10.42 -4.84 -5.68
C GLU A 67 -9.57 -5.08 -6.93
N MET A 68 -9.88 -4.39 -8.04
CA MET A 68 -9.06 -4.46 -9.26
C MET A 68 -7.61 -4.00 -9.03
N ILE A 69 -7.38 -3.00 -8.16
CA ILE A 69 -6.03 -2.55 -7.82
C ILE A 69 -5.31 -3.58 -6.94
N VAL A 70 -6.00 -4.25 -6.01
CA VAL A 70 -5.40 -5.34 -5.21
C VAL A 70 -5.04 -6.53 -6.10
N ASP A 71 -5.84 -6.83 -7.11
CA ASP A 71 -5.55 -7.91 -8.07
C ASP A 71 -4.23 -7.69 -8.83
N LYS A 72 -3.76 -6.43 -8.92
CA LYS A 72 -2.46 -6.10 -9.53
C LYS A 72 -1.25 -6.50 -8.68
N PHE A 73 -1.46 -7.09 -7.50
CA PHE A 73 -0.43 -7.76 -6.71
C PHE A 73 -0.21 -9.22 -7.12
N SER A 74 -0.76 -9.64 -8.26
CA SER A 74 -0.59 -10.99 -8.80
C SER A 74 0.86 -11.30 -9.15
N THR A 75 1.21 -12.59 -9.12
CA THR A 75 2.54 -13.06 -9.56
C THR A 75 2.86 -12.75 -11.03
N SER A 76 1.83 -12.48 -11.86
CA SER A 76 1.96 -12.22 -13.29
C SER A 76 2.31 -10.78 -13.63
N ASP A 77 2.13 -9.85 -12.68
CA ASP A 77 2.36 -8.43 -12.88
C ASP A 77 3.83 -8.03 -12.68
N SER A 78 4.21 -6.90 -13.28
CA SER A 78 5.60 -6.40 -13.19
C SER A 78 5.87 -5.69 -11.86
N PRO A 79 7.15 -5.61 -11.41
CA PRO A 79 7.51 -4.83 -10.22
C PRO A 79 7.04 -3.37 -10.25
N GLU A 80 6.95 -2.76 -11.43
CA GLU A 80 6.47 -1.39 -11.60
C GLU A 80 4.95 -1.27 -11.42
N VAL A 81 4.20 -2.26 -11.89
CA VAL A 81 2.75 -2.38 -11.63
C VAL A 81 2.50 -2.53 -10.13
N HIS A 82 3.24 -3.38 -9.44
CA HIS A 82 3.16 -3.54 -7.98
C HIS A 82 3.43 -2.23 -7.22
N ALA A 83 4.47 -1.49 -7.64
CA ALA A 83 4.83 -0.22 -7.03
C ALA A 83 3.71 0.81 -7.20
N ASN A 84 3.22 0.97 -8.43
CA ASN A 84 2.17 1.92 -8.75
C ASN A 84 0.83 1.56 -8.08
N ALA A 85 0.48 0.27 -7.98
CA ALA A 85 -0.68 -0.20 -7.23
C ALA A 85 -0.59 0.18 -5.75
N ALA A 86 0.56 -0.08 -5.11
CA ALA A 86 0.77 0.32 -3.72
C ALA A 86 0.72 1.83 -3.53
N GLU A 87 1.27 2.63 -4.44
CA GLU A 87 1.19 4.09 -4.37
C GLU A 87 -0.26 4.59 -4.45
N ILE A 88 -1.08 4.00 -5.32
CA ILE A 88 -2.51 4.31 -5.38
C ILE A 88 -3.17 3.99 -4.04
N LEU A 89 -3.00 2.78 -3.52
CA LEU A 89 -3.60 2.37 -2.25
C LEU A 89 -3.12 3.25 -1.08
N CYS A 90 -1.83 3.56 -0.99
CA CYS A 90 -1.28 4.48 0.01
C CYS A 90 -1.81 5.91 -0.17
N ALA A 91 -2.13 6.34 -1.39
CA ALA A 91 -2.77 7.63 -1.59
C ALA A 91 -4.22 7.62 -1.09
N VAL A 92 -4.95 6.51 -1.31
CA VAL A 92 -6.32 6.37 -0.83
C VAL A 92 -6.37 6.38 0.70
N THR A 93 -5.47 5.68 1.40
CA THR A 93 -5.42 5.70 2.88
C THR A 93 -5.18 7.08 3.47
N ARG A 94 -4.50 7.97 2.73
CA ARG A 94 -4.13 9.32 3.20
C ARG A 94 -5.09 10.42 2.79
N TYR A 95 -5.69 10.31 1.60
CA TYR A 95 -6.37 11.42 0.94
C TYR A 95 -7.81 11.11 0.54
N ALA A 96 -8.21 9.84 0.50
CA ALA A 96 -9.56 9.52 0.05
C ALA A 96 -10.62 9.82 1.12
N PRO A 97 -11.88 9.96 0.72
CA PRO A 97 -12.98 10.12 1.65
C PRO A 97 -13.10 8.93 2.62
N PRO A 98 -13.67 9.13 3.83
CA PRO A 98 -13.67 8.14 4.91
C PRO A 98 -14.22 6.76 4.52
N ALA A 99 -15.20 6.69 3.61
CA ALA A 99 -15.79 5.43 3.16
C ALA A 99 -14.76 4.52 2.44
N LEU A 100 -13.96 5.08 1.52
CA LEU A 100 -12.92 4.31 0.81
C LEU A 100 -11.76 3.98 1.73
N ALA A 101 -11.36 4.92 2.58
CA ALA A 101 -10.31 4.69 3.55
C ALA A 101 -10.68 3.56 4.53
N ALA A 102 -11.95 3.48 4.95
CA ALA A 102 -12.47 2.39 5.77
C ALA A 102 -12.46 1.04 5.03
N LYS A 103 -12.77 1.02 3.73
CA LYS A 103 -12.72 -0.20 2.91
C LYS A 103 -11.31 -0.78 2.80
N ILE A 104 -10.29 0.04 2.50
CA ILE A 104 -8.89 -0.41 2.47
C ILE A 104 -8.42 -0.85 3.86
N SER A 105 -8.88 -0.16 4.90
CA SER A 105 -8.54 -0.49 6.28
C SER A 105 -9.28 -1.71 6.82
N SER A 106 -10.11 -2.40 6.02
CA SER A 106 -10.88 -3.57 6.47
C SER A 106 -10.00 -4.82 6.59
N PRO A 107 -10.32 -5.74 7.54
CA PRO A 107 -9.58 -6.98 7.70
C PRO A 107 -9.57 -7.85 6.43
N SER A 108 -10.67 -7.87 5.67
CA SER A 108 -10.78 -8.64 4.43
C SER A 108 -9.84 -8.11 3.36
N PHE A 109 -9.78 -6.79 3.16
CA PHE A 109 -8.90 -6.16 2.17
C PHE A 109 -7.42 -6.39 2.50
N VAL A 110 -7.04 -6.20 3.76
CA VAL A 110 -5.67 -6.49 4.23
C VAL A 110 -5.34 -7.98 4.13
N GLY A 111 -6.30 -8.85 4.43
CA GLY A 111 -6.16 -10.30 4.24
C GLY A 111 -5.84 -10.68 2.81
N ARG A 112 -6.49 -10.06 1.81
CA ARG A 112 -6.17 -10.26 0.38
C ARG A 112 -4.76 -9.80 0.02
N LEU A 113 -4.31 -8.67 0.55
CA LEU A 113 -2.91 -8.20 0.35
C LEU A 113 -1.90 -9.21 0.90
N PHE A 114 -2.16 -9.79 2.07
CA PHE A 114 -1.31 -10.84 2.64
C PHE A 114 -1.39 -12.14 1.88
N GLN A 115 -2.55 -12.51 1.34
CA GLN A 115 -2.68 -13.68 0.47
C GLN A 115 -1.68 -13.59 -0.70
N HIS A 116 -1.66 -12.47 -1.43
CA HIS A 116 -0.66 -12.24 -2.48
C HIS A 116 0.77 -12.19 -1.93
N ALA A 117 0.98 -11.58 -0.77
CA ALA A 117 2.29 -11.47 -0.12
C ALA A 117 2.83 -12.79 0.47
N PHE A 118 2.04 -13.86 0.50
CA PHE A 118 2.47 -15.18 0.96
C PHE A 118 2.38 -16.27 -0.11
N GLU A 119 2.02 -15.93 -1.35
CA GLU A 119 2.12 -16.86 -2.48
C GLU A 119 3.58 -17.30 -2.72
N ASP A 120 3.81 -18.61 -2.86
CA ASP A 120 5.15 -19.22 -2.95
C ASP A 120 5.97 -18.71 -4.16
N SER A 121 5.31 -18.46 -5.29
CA SER A 121 5.93 -18.06 -6.56
C SER A 121 6.00 -16.55 -6.77
N ARG A 122 5.65 -15.75 -5.76
CA ARG A 122 5.51 -14.30 -5.92
C ARG A 122 6.85 -13.60 -6.19
N PRO A 123 6.86 -12.56 -7.02
CA PRO A 123 7.98 -11.62 -7.08
C PRO A 123 8.26 -10.97 -5.71
N LYS A 124 9.53 -10.66 -5.41
CA LYS A 124 9.92 -9.94 -4.18
C LYS A 124 9.23 -8.59 -4.03
N SER A 125 8.85 -7.96 -5.15
CA SER A 125 8.11 -6.69 -5.19
C SER A 125 6.74 -6.79 -4.55
N VAL A 126 6.01 -7.91 -4.71
CA VAL A 126 4.66 -8.09 -4.15
C VAL A 126 4.69 -7.90 -2.64
N LEU A 127 5.53 -8.67 -1.93
CA LEU A 127 5.69 -8.52 -0.47
C LEU A 127 6.09 -7.09 -0.08
N VAL A 128 7.06 -6.52 -0.78
CA VAL A 128 7.59 -5.19 -0.43
C VAL A 128 6.49 -4.13 -0.52
N HIS A 129 5.67 -4.19 -1.56
CA HIS A 129 4.63 -3.21 -1.84
C HIS A 129 3.35 -3.48 -1.01
N SER A 130 2.97 -4.74 -0.77
CA SER A 130 1.87 -5.08 0.16
C SER A 130 2.17 -4.57 1.57
N LEU A 131 3.39 -4.80 2.07
CA LEU A 131 3.81 -4.28 3.38
C LEU A 131 3.86 -2.76 3.41
N SER A 132 4.17 -2.09 2.29
CA SER A 132 4.17 -0.63 2.22
C SER A 132 2.74 -0.07 2.39
N VAL A 133 1.73 -0.75 1.82
CA VAL A 133 0.31 -0.41 2.05
C VAL A 133 -0.08 -0.63 3.51
N CYS A 134 0.29 -1.78 4.10
CA CYS A 134 0.02 -2.05 5.51
C CYS A 134 0.69 -1.03 6.44
N ILE A 135 1.95 -0.66 6.19
CA ILE A 135 2.64 0.40 6.92
C ILE A 135 1.87 1.72 6.81
N SER A 136 1.40 2.09 5.62
CA SER A 136 0.62 3.31 5.42
C SER A 136 -0.71 3.32 6.17
N LEU A 137 -1.30 2.15 6.45
CA LEU A 137 -2.52 2.00 7.26
C LEU A 137 -2.24 2.15 8.76
N LEU A 138 -1.09 1.64 9.21
CA LEU A 138 -0.69 1.65 10.62
C LEU A 138 -0.13 3.02 11.05
N ASP A 139 0.68 3.64 10.20
CA ASP A 139 1.24 4.97 10.44
C ASP A 139 0.99 5.89 9.24
N PRO A 140 -0.23 6.41 9.10
CA PRO A 140 -0.59 7.29 8.00
C PRO A 140 0.08 8.68 8.10
N LYS A 141 0.75 8.99 9.23
CA LYS A 141 1.58 10.20 9.40
C LYS A 141 3.00 10.01 8.84
N ARG A 142 3.42 8.77 8.62
CA ARG A 142 4.74 8.45 8.07
C ARG A 142 4.83 8.92 6.62
N LEU A 143 5.66 9.94 6.39
CA LEU A 143 5.86 10.53 5.07
C LEU A 143 6.54 9.52 4.15
N VAL A 144 5.93 9.23 2.99
CA VAL A 144 6.59 8.54 1.87
C VAL A 144 7.32 9.58 1.02
N SER A 145 8.51 9.19 0.52
CA SER A 145 9.45 9.83 -0.43
C SER A 145 9.27 11.32 -0.78
N ALA A 146 10.39 12.07 -0.73
CA ALA A 146 10.49 13.49 -1.06
C ALA A 146 9.92 13.88 -2.44
N SER A 147 9.89 12.96 -3.42
CA SER A 147 9.35 13.19 -4.77
C SER A 147 7.86 13.53 -4.78
N TYR A 148 7.08 13.05 -3.81
CA TYR A 148 5.63 13.29 -3.75
C TYR A 148 5.22 14.49 -2.89
N GLN A 149 6.20 15.19 -2.28
CA GLN A 149 5.93 16.41 -1.52
C GLN A 149 5.43 17.56 -2.41
N ALA A 150 5.79 17.59 -3.70
CA ALA A 150 5.26 18.58 -4.65
C ALA A 150 3.77 18.33 -4.98
N PHE A 151 3.39 17.05 -5.08
CA PHE A 151 2.01 16.62 -5.32
C PHE A 151 1.09 16.89 -4.11
N ARG A 152 1.66 16.84 -2.90
CA ARG A 152 1.01 17.09 -1.61
C ARG A 152 0.35 18.47 -1.48
N SER A 153 0.84 19.50 -2.17
CA SER A 153 0.28 20.86 -2.05
C SER A 153 -1.11 21.01 -2.66
N GLN A 154 -1.54 20.06 -3.52
CA GLN A 154 -2.81 20.14 -4.25
C GLN A 154 -3.94 19.25 -3.69
N LEU A 155 -3.64 18.29 -2.81
CA LEU A 155 -4.60 17.30 -2.27
C LEU A 155 -5.02 17.61 -0.82
N SER A 156 -5.08 18.89 -0.44
CA SER A 156 -5.42 19.28 0.92
C SER A 156 -6.85 18.85 1.30
N HIS A 157 -6.96 18.13 2.43
CA HIS A 157 -8.17 17.77 3.21
C HIS A 157 -8.58 16.27 3.28
N GLY A 158 -7.63 15.35 3.48
CA GLY A 158 -7.95 13.99 3.93
C GLY A 158 -8.06 13.89 5.46
N THR A 159 -9.14 13.30 5.99
CA THR A 159 -9.18 12.82 7.38
C THR A 159 -8.28 11.60 7.50
N LEU A 160 -7.36 11.62 8.47
CA LEU A 160 -6.43 10.52 8.70
C LEU A 160 -7.18 9.34 9.32
N VAL A 161 -7.51 8.33 8.52
CA VAL A 161 -8.11 7.08 9.02
C VAL A 161 -7.00 6.15 9.48
N THR A 162 -7.05 5.72 10.74
CA THR A 162 -6.16 4.70 11.30
C THR A 162 -6.79 3.31 11.18
N ALA A 163 -5.97 2.27 11.00
CA ALA A 163 -6.45 0.89 10.97
C ALA A 163 -7.27 0.53 12.22
N SER A 164 -8.35 -0.25 12.04
CA SER A 164 -9.15 -0.74 13.16
C SER A 164 -8.39 -1.80 13.98
N PRO A 165 -8.74 -2.02 15.26
CA PRO A 165 -8.10 -3.06 16.07
C PRO A 165 -8.20 -4.46 15.44
N GLU A 166 -9.31 -4.78 14.77
CA GLU A 166 -9.51 -6.05 14.06
C GLU A 166 -8.51 -6.22 12.91
N THR A 167 -8.29 -5.15 12.15
CA THR A 167 -7.32 -5.16 11.05
C THR A 167 -5.89 -5.28 11.55
N VAL A 168 -5.56 -4.60 12.65
CA VAL A 168 -4.25 -4.75 13.32
C VAL A 168 -4.05 -6.18 13.81
N ASN A 169 -5.08 -6.82 14.38
CA ASN A 169 -5.00 -8.23 14.79
C ASN A 169 -4.76 -9.15 13.59
N GLY A 170 -5.44 -8.95 12.46
CA GLY A 170 -5.18 -9.73 11.25
C GLY A 170 -3.75 -9.56 10.70
N MET A 171 -3.18 -8.34 10.81
CA MET A 171 -1.78 -8.07 10.52
C MET A 171 -0.82 -8.82 11.48
N LEU A 172 -1.18 -8.92 12.76
CA LEU A 172 -0.40 -9.64 13.78
C LEU A 172 -0.47 -11.16 13.64
N ASP A 173 -1.58 -11.70 13.13
CA ASP A 173 -1.70 -13.13 12.82
C ASP A 173 -0.73 -13.55 11.72
N SER A 174 -0.55 -12.66 10.72
CA SER A 174 0.37 -12.83 9.60
C SER A 174 1.86 -12.71 9.98
N LEU A 175 2.17 -12.24 11.19
CA LEU A 175 3.55 -11.98 11.63
C LEU A 175 4.40 -13.27 11.66
N GLY A 176 3.80 -14.40 12.03
CA GLY A 176 4.53 -15.67 12.07
C GLY A 176 5.08 -16.08 10.70
N ASP A 177 4.31 -15.86 9.64
CA ASP A 177 4.74 -16.17 8.28
C ASP A 177 5.73 -15.15 7.73
N LEU A 178 5.61 -13.87 8.13
CA LEU A 178 6.63 -12.85 7.82
C LEU A 178 7.98 -13.19 8.45
N LEU A 179 8.01 -13.72 9.67
CA LEU A 179 9.26 -14.12 10.33
C LEU A 179 9.92 -15.29 9.61
N LYS A 180 9.16 -16.30 9.15
CA LYS A 180 9.71 -17.39 8.33
C LYS A 180 10.37 -16.89 7.04
N LEU A 181 9.86 -15.80 6.46
CA LEU A 181 10.45 -15.15 5.28
C LEU A 181 11.76 -14.39 5.59
N LEU A 182 12.10 -14.16 6.86
CA LEU A 182 13.39 -13.59 7.28
C LEU A 182 14.50 -14.64 7.36
N ASP A 183 14.14 -15.90 7.63
CA ASP A 183 15.05 -17.03 7.88
C ASP A 183 15.65 -17.65 6.60
N VAL A 184 15.74 -16.87 5.52
CA VAL A 184 16.22 -17.36 4.22
C VAL A 184 17.76 -17.42 4.22
N SER A 185 18.29 -18.62 4.49
CA SER A 185 19.71 -18.96 4.34
C SER A 185 20.08 -19.18 2.86
N SER A 186 19.96 -18.14 2.03
CA SER A 186 20.42 -18.21 0.63
C SER A 186 21.91 -17.86 0.58
N ALA A 187 22.79 -18.84 0.76
CA ALA A 187 24.24 -18.69 0.62
C ALA A 187 24.70 -18.15 -0.76
N GLU A 188 23.82 -18.15 -1.78
CA GLU A 188 24.14 -17.74 -3.14
C GLU A 188 24.28 -16.22 -3.36
N ASN A 189 23.84 -15.39 -2.42
CA ASN A 189 23.89 -13.94 -2.57
C ASN A 189 24.93 -13.37 -1.61
N VAL A 190 26.16 -13.18 -2.08
CA VAL A 190 27.23 -12.53 -1.30
C VAL A 190 27.31 -11.07 -1.73
N LEU A 191 27.19 -10.13 -0.79
CA LEU A 191 27.46 -8.73 -1.05
C LEU A 191 28.78 -8.32 -0.39
N PRO A 192 29.88 -8.14 -1.16
CA PRO A 192 31.12 -7.62 -0.61
C PRO A 192 30.95 -6.14 -0.22
N THR A 193 31.41 -5.78 0.97
CA THR A 193 31.44 -4.42 1.50
C THR A 193 32.86 -4.08 1.96
N THR A 194 33.13 -2.81 2.25
CA THR A 194 34.44 -2.36 2.78
C THR A 194 34.77 -2.95 4.16
N TYR A 195 33.78 -3.48 4.88
CA TYR A 195 33.92 -4.02 6.24
C TYR A 195 33.78 -5.55 6.31
N GLY A 196 33.65 -6.23 5.17
CA GLY A 196 33.39 -7.67 5.12
C GLY A 196 32.34 -8.04 4.08
N SER A 197 31.94 -9.31 4.00
CA SER A 197 30.90 -9.77 3.07
C SER A 197 29.63 -10.08 3.84
N LEU A 198 28.48 -9.59 3.35
CA LEU A 198 27.17 -9.95 3.90
C LEU A 198 26.66 -11.21 3.20
N GLN A 199 26.32 -12.25 3.96
CA GLN A 199 25.93 -13.56 3.46
C GLN A 199 24.80 -14.21 4.29
N PRO A 200 23.54 -14.13 3.82
CA PRO A 200 23.03 -13.31 2.73
C PRO A 200 22.86 -11.84 3.14
N PRO A 201 22.97 -10.87 2.22
CA PRO A 201 22.58 -9.51 2.52
C PRO A 201 21.10 -9.47 2.91
N LEU A 202 20.75 -8.60 3.87
CA LEU A 202 19.37 -8.32 4.27
C LEU A 202 18.48 -8.08 3.04
N GLY A 203 18.92 -7.23 2.11
CA GLY A 203 18.16 -6.91 0.91
C GLY A 203 16.85 -6.18 1.20
N LYS A 204 16.18 -5.70 0.13
CA LYS A 204 15.00 -4.82 0.26
C LYS A 204 13.80 -5.47 0.96
N HIS A 205 13.60 -6.77 0.77
CA HIS A 205 12.44 -7.49 1.28
C HIS A 205 12.53 -7.81 2.78
N ARG A 206 13.68 -8.29 3.29
CA ARG A 206 13.89 -8.48 4.74
C ARG A 206 13.85 -7.15 5.48
N LEU A 207 14.48 -6.10 4.93
CA LEU A 207 14.39 -4.75 5.49
C LEU A 207 12.94 -4.24 5.56
N LYS A 208 12.12 -4.51 4.56
CA LYS A 208 10.70 -4.11 4.57
C LYS A 208 9.89 -4.85 5.64
N ILE A 209 10.17 -6.14 5.89
CA ILE A 209 9.56 -6.89 6.99
C ILE A 209 9.98 -6.28 8.33
N VAL A 210 11.26 -6.00 8.54
CA VAL A 210 11.77 -5.37 9.77
C VAL A 210 11.15 -3.99 9.98
N GLU A 211 10.99 -3.20 8.91
CA GLU A 211 10.30 -1.92 8.94
C GLU A 211 8.84 -2.07 9.39
N PHE A 212 8.12 -3.06 8.85
CA PHE A 212 6.75 -3.35 9.25
C PHE A 212 6.64 -3.75 10.74
N ILE A 213 7.56 -4.59 11.22
CA ILE A 213 7.66 -4.97 12.65
C ILE A 213 7.88 -3.73 13.52
N SER A 214 8.77 -2.82 13.10
CA SER A 214 9.04 -1.56 13.83
C SER A 214 7.80 -0.68 13.90
N VAL A 215 6.99 -0.63 12.84
CA VAL A 215 5.75 0.15 12.83
C VAL A 215 4.70 -0.49 13.73
N LEU A 216 4.53 -1.82 13.69
CA LEU A 216 3.65 -2.56 14.61
C LEU A 216 4.01 -2.31 16.08
N LEU A 217 5.31 -2.30 16.40
CA LEU A 217 5.80 -1.98 17.74
C LEU A 217 5.47 -0.53 18.14
N SER A 218 5.56 0.41 17.19
CA SER A 218 5.30 1.84 17.44
C SER A 218 3.83 2.16 17.71
N ILE A 219 2.90 1.27 17.36
CA ILE A 219 1.47 1.41 17.69
C ILE A 219 1.25 1.36 19.21
N GLY A 220 2.10 0.61 19.95
CA GLY A 220 2.01 0.51 21.41
C GLY A 220 0.72 -0.17 21.91
N SER A 221 0.13 -1.08 21.12
CA SER A 221 -1.03 -1.85 21.57
C SER A 221 -0.59 -3.11 22.33
N ALA A 222 -1.29 -3.44 23.41
CA ALA A 222 -0.98 -4.62 24.23
C ALA A 222 -1.00 -5.93 23.44
N ALA A 223 -1.90 -6.04 22.44
CA ALA A 223 -1.97 -7.18 21.54
C ALA A 223 -0.70 -7.29 20.67
N ALA A 224 -0.24 -6.18 20.08
CA ALA A 224 0.98 -6.16 19.29
C ALA A 224 2.21 -6.51 20.14
N GLU A 225 2.35 -5.91 21.32
CA GLU A 225 3.46 -6.19 22.24
C GLU A 225 3.51 -7.68 22.63
N THR A 226 2.36 -8.23 23.06
CA THR A 226 2.25 -9.65 23.46
C THR A 226 2.66 -10.57 22.31
N ARG A 227 2.17 -10.29 21.09
CA ARG A 227 2.45 -11.13 19.92
C ARG A 227 3.91 -11.04 19.48
N LEU A 228 4.48 -9.84 19.46
CA LEU A 228 5.89 -9.60 19.12
C LEU A 228 6.84 -10.32 20.10
N ILE A 229 6.51 -10.31 21.40
CA ILE A 229 7.26 -11.04 22.44
C ILE A 229 7.12 -12.55 22.23
N GLN A 230 5.89 -13.05 22.06
CA GLN A 230 5.62 -14.48 21.89
C GLN A 230 6.39 -15.09 20.71
N LEU A 231 6.49 -14.36 19.61
CA LEU A 231 7.19 -14.79 18.41
C LEU A 231 8.69 -14.45 18.42
N GLY A 232 9.19 -13.75 19.44
CA GLY A 232 10.58 -13.31 19.50
C GLY A 232 10.99 -12.44 18.31
N ALA A 233 10.05 -11.64 17.78
CA ALA A 233 10.21 -10.92 16.52
C ALA A 233 11.34 -9.89 16.57
N ILE A 234 11.49 -9.18 17.69
CA ILE A 234 12.57 -8.19 17.90
C ILE A 234 13.92 -8.88 17.92
N LYS A 235 14.02 -10.03 18.62
CA LYS A 235 15.26 -10.81 18.66
C LYS A 235 15.65 -11.26 17.25
N HIS A 236 14.72 -11.88 16.51
CA HIS A 236 14.97 -12.28 15.12
C HIS A 236 15.44 -11.10 14.27
N ALA A 237 14.74 -9.96 14.33
CA ALA A 237 15.09 -8.78 13.55
C ALA A 237 16.50 -8.25 13.86
N ILE A 238 16.93 -8.29 15.13
CA ILE A 238 18.27 -7.90 15.56
C ILE A 238 19.29 -8.91 15.06
N ASP A 239 19.03 -10.21 15.23
CA ASP A 239 19.95 -11.28 14.82
C ASP A 239 20.30 -11.17 13.33
N LEU A 240 19.37 -10.73 12.45
CA LEU A 240 19.65 -10.49 11.03
C LEU A 240 20.76 -9.46 10.72
N PHE A 241 21.09 -8.57 11.67
CA PHE A 241 22.16 -7.57 11.49
C PHE A 241 23.52 -8.07 12.00
N PHE A 242 23.55 -9.18 12.73
CA PHE A 242 24.76 -9.72 13.36
C PHE A 242 25.16 -11.10 12.80
N GLU A 243 24.29 -11.74 12.01
CA GLU A 243 24.59 -12.88 11.14
C GLU A 243 25.26 -12.44 9.83
#